data_AF-A0A2K6CLW7-F1
#
_entry.id   AF-A0A2K6CLW7-F1
#
_cell.length_a   1.000
_cell.length_b   1.000
_cell.length_c   1.000
_cell.angle_alpha   90.00
_cell.angle_beta   90.00
_cell.angle_gamma   90.00
#
_symmetry.space_group_name_H-M   'P 1'
#
loop_
_entity.id
_entity.type
_entity.pdbx_description
1 polymer ?
#
loop_
_entity_poly.entity_id
_entity_poly.type
_entity_poly.pdbx_seq_one_letter_code
_entity_poly.pdbx_strand_id
1 'polypeptide(L)'
;MMQNPQILAALQERLDGLVETPTGYIESLPRVVKRRVNALKNLQVKCAQIEAKFYEEVHDLERKYAVLYQPLFDKEELKEKAKIEDEKKDEEKEDPKGIPEFWLTVFKNVDLLSDMVQEHDEPILKHLKDIKVKFSDAGQPMSFVLEFHFEPNEYFTNEVLTKTYRMRSEPDDSDPFSFDGPEIMGCTGCQIDWKKGKNVTLKTIKKKQKHKGRGTVRTVTKTVSNDSFFNFFAPPEVPESGDLDDDAEAILAADFEIGHFLRERIIPRSVLYFTGEAIEDDDDDYDEEGEEADEEGEEEGDEENDPDYDPKKDQNPAECKQQ
;
A
#
# COMPACT_ATOMS: atom_id res chain seq x y z
N MET A 1 25.43 -0.93 -2.07
CA MET A 1 26.11 -0.58 -3.35
C MET A 1 25.23 0.44 -4.06
N MET A 2 25.80 1.56 -4.52
CA MET A 2 25.04 2.66 -5.11
C MET A 2 24.47 2.27 -6.48
N GLN A 3 23.15 2.10 -6.57
CA GLN A 3 22.43 1.99 -7.84
C GLN A 3 22.54 3.32 -8.58
N ASN A 4 23.04 3.26 -9.81
CA ASN A 4 23.35 4.43 -10.61
C ASN A 4 22.04 5.15 -11.03
N PRO A 5 21.78 6.38 -10.56
CA PRO A 5 20.52 7.09 -10.81
C PRO A 5 20.28 7.39 -12.29
N GLN A 6 21.32 7.37 -13.13
CA GLN A 6 21.21 7.51 -14.58
C GLN A 6 20.65 6.25 -15.26
N ILE A 7 20.83 5.07 -14.65
CA ILE A 7 20.31 3.80 -15.19
C ILE A 7 18.83 3.66 -14.86
N LEU A 8 18.42 4.09 -13.66
CA LEU A 8 17.00 4.15 -13.27
C LEU A 8 16.23 5.18 -14.12
N ALA A 9 16.78 6.38 -14.33
CA ALA A 9 16.17 7.38 -15.21
C ALA A 9 16.07 6.89 -16.68
N ALA A 10 17.08 6.19 -17.19
CA ALA A 10 17.06 5.63 -18.55
C ALA A 10 16.13 4.41 -18.70
N LEU A 11 15.86 3.69 -17.61
CA LEU A 11 14.86 2.61 -17.58
C LEU A 11 13.43 3.19 -17.49
N GLN A 12 13.23 4.24 -16.68
CA GLN A 12 11.97 4.97 -16.58
C GLN A 12 11.62 5.63 -17.93
N GLU A 13 12.56 6.34 -18.56
CA GLU A 13 12.39 6.98 -19.88
C GLU A 13 12.11 5.94 -21.00
N ARG A 14 12.64 4.72 -20.86
CA ARG A 14 12.33 3.60 -21.75
C ARG A 14 10.98 2.96 -21.49
N LEU A 15 10.54 2.91 -20.24
CA LEU A 15 9.21 2.42 -19.88
C LEU A 15 8.14 3.43 -20.34
N ASP A 16 8.34 4.72 -20.09
CA ASP A 16 7.45 5.81 -20.52
C ASP A 16 7.35 5.88 -22.05
N GLY A 17 8.46 5.64 -22.77
CA GLY A 17 8.46 5.58 -24.24
C GLY A 17 7.80 4.31 -24.83
N LEU A 18 7.66 3.23 -24.06
CA LEU A 18 7.08 1.96 -24.52
C LEU A 18 5.55 1.98 -24.51
N VAL A 19 4.96 2.79 -23.64
CA VAL A 19 3.50 2.88 -23.46
C VAL A 19 2.86 3.74 -24.56
N GLU A 20 3.57 4.76 -25.07
CA GLU A 20 2.98 5.72 -26.02
C GLU A 20 3.35 5.51 -27.50
N THR A 21 4.36 4.72 -27.84
CA THR A 21 4.72 4.51 -29.26
C THR A 21 3.97 3.31 -29.84
N PRO A 22 3.10 3.50 -30.85
CA PRO A 22 2.60 2.37 -31.62
C PRO A 22 3.81 1.65 -32.17
N THR A 23 4.02 0.39 -31.77
CA THR A 23 5.13 -0.41 -32.31
C THR A 23 5.16 -0.20 -33.82
N GLY A 24 6.30 0.20 -34.41
CA GLY A 24 6.35 0.56 -35.84
C GLY A 24 5.82 -0.56 -36.76
N TYR A 25 5.76 -1.78 -36.23
CA TYR A 25 5.01 -2.91 -36.75
C TYR A 25 3.51 -2.62 -36.99
N ILE A 26 2.75 -2.16 -35.99
CA ILE A 26 1.32 -1.83 -36.11
C ILE A 26 1.10 -0.78 -37.20
N GLU A 27 1.98 0.21 -37.29
CA GLU A 27 1.92 1.25 -38.33
C GLU A 27 2.20 0.71 -39.73
N SER A 28 3.07 -0.31 -39.84
CA SER A 28 3.40 -0.98 -41.10
C SER A 28 2.28 -1.90 -41.62
N LEU A 29 1.29 -2.24 -40.78
CA LEU A 29 0.22 -3.18 -41.16
C LEU A 29 -0.65 -2.64 -42.30
N PRO A 30 -1.09 -3.50 -43.24
CA PRO A 30 -2.05 -3.13 -44.28
C PRO A 30 -3.32 -2.53 -43.69
N ARG A 31 -3.95 -1.57 -44.40
CA ARG A 31 -5.20 -0.91 -43.97
C ARG A 31 -6.30 -1.92 -43.59
N VAL A 32 -6.38 -3.04 -44.28
CA VAL A 32 -7.36 -4.11 -44.01
C VAL A 32 -7.09 -4.75 -42.65
N VAL A 33 -5.83 -4.97 -42.29
CA VAL A 33 -5.43 -5.54 -41.00
C VAL A 33 -5.67 -4.52 -39.88
N LYS A 34 -5.30 -3.25 -40.08
CA LYS A 34 -5.60 -2.16 -39.10
C LYS A 34 -7.10 -2.05 -38.80
N ARG A 35 -7.97 -2.18 -39.82
CA ARG A 35 -9.43 -2.21 -39.61
C ARG A 35 -9.87 -3.40 -38.75
N ARG A 36 -9.27 -4.58 -38.92
CA ARG A 36 -9.54 -5.75 -38.07
C ARG A 36 -9.08 -5.53 -36.64
N VAL A 37 -7.89 -4.96 -36.44
CA VAL A 37 -7.39 -4.59 -35.11
C VAL A 37 -8.31 -3.58 -34.42
N ASN A 38 -8.78 -2.54 -35.13
CA ASN A 38 -9.75 -1.59 -34.58
C ASN A 38 -11.10 -2.27 -34.24
N ALA A 39 -11.54 -3.23 -35.05
CA ALA A 39 -12.74 -4.01 -34.72
C ALA A 39 -12.53 -4.85 -33.44
N LEU A 40 -11.34 -5.42 -33.22
CA LEU A 40 -11.00 -6.11 -31.98
C LEU A 40 -10.95 -5.15 -30.79
N LYS A 41 -10.36 -3.95 -30.94
CA LYS A 41 -10.37 -2.91 -29.90
C LYS A 41 -11.81 -2.53 -29.50
N ASN A 42 -12.71 -2.36 -30.48
CA ASN A 42 -14.12 -2.08 -30.19
C ASN A 42 -14.83 -3.25 -29.50
N LEU A 43 -14.42 -4.50 -29.73
CA LEU A 43 -14.90 -5.65 -28.97
C LEU A 43 -14.38 -5.62 -27.53
N GLN A 44 -13.10 -5.27 -27.35
CA GLN A 44 -12.51 -5.14 -26.01
C GLN A 44 -13.22 -4.09 -25.16
N VAL A 45 -13.59 -2.93 -25.72
CA VAL A 45 -14.40 -1.93 -24.99
C VAL A 45 -15.76 -2.51 -24.56
N LYS A 46 -16.39 -3.34 -25.40
CA LYS A 46 -17.64 -4.02 -25.02
C LYS A 46 -17.41 -5.06 -23.91
N CYS A 47 -16.26 -5.73 -23.89
CA CYS A 47 -15.89 -6.62 -22.78
C CYS A 47 -15.78 -5.81 -21.48
N ALA A 48 -15.05 -4.70 -21.48
CA ALA A 48 -14.94 -3.81 -20.31
C ALA A 48 -16.31 -3.31 -19.82
N GLN A 49 -17.24 -2.97 -20.73
CA GLN A 49 -18.61 -2.60 -20.37
C GLN A 49 -19.42 -3.75 -19.74
N ILE A 50 -19.12 -5.00 -20.08
CA ILE A 50 -19.76 -6.17 -19.46
C ILE A 50 -19.11 -6.45 -18.09
N GLU A 51 -17.78 -6.34 -18.00
CA GLU A 51 -17.04 -6.47 -16.74
C GLU A 51 -17.47 -5.42 -15.72
N ALA A 52 -17.68 -4.17 -16.14
CA ALA A 52 -18.25 -3.12 -15.31
C ALA A 52 -19.57 -3.52 -14.65
N LYS A 53 -20.50 -4.11 -15.42
CA LYS A 53 -21.78 -4.62 -14.90
C LYS A 53 -21.60 -5.80 -13.96
N PHE A 54 -20.65 -6.69 -14.27
CA PHE A 54 -20.30 -7.78 -13.37
C PHE A 54 -19.87 -7.23 -12.00
N TYR A 55 -19.03 -6.21 -11.97
CA TYR A 55 -18.59 -5.60 -10.72
C TYR A 55 -19.70 -4.81 -9.99
N GLU A 56 -20.62 -4.18 -10.71
CA GLU A 56 -21.84 -3.62 -10.09
C GLU A 56 -22.66 -4.71 -9.38
N GLU A 57 -22.86 -5.86 -10.03
CA GLU A 57 -23.58 -7.00 -9.44
C GLU A 57 -22.81 -7.61 -8.25
N VAL A 58 -21.47 -7.69 -8.33
CA VAL A 58 -20.62 -8.10 -7.20
C VAL A 58 -20.79 -7.14 -6.04
N HIS A 59 -20.78 -5.83 -6.28
CA HIS A 59 -20.97 -4.85 -5.22
C HIS A 59 -22.35 -4.98 -4.55
N ASP A 60 -23.40 -5.19 -5.33
CA ASP A 60 -24.74 -5.49 -4.80
C ASP A 60 -24.76 -6.76 -3.94
N LEU A 61 -23.98 -7.77 -4.34
CA LEU A 61 -23.81 -9.00 -3.60
C LEU A 61 -23.05 -8.78 -2.29
N GLU A 62 -21.96 -8.02 -2.31
CA GLU A 62 -21.20 -7.61 -1.12
C GLU A 62 -22.11 -6.91 -0.11
N ARG A 63 -22.93 -5.96 -0.56
CA ARG A 63 -23.89 -5.27 0.32
C ARG A 63 -24.87 -6.24 0.96
N LYS A 64 -25.40 -7.18 0.18
CA LYS A 64 -26.32 -8.21 0.69
C LYS A 64 -25.66 -9.07 1.77
N TYR A 65 -24.43 -9.54 1.54
CA TYR A 65 -23.73 -10.39 2.51
C TYR A 65 -23.21 -9.61 3.71
N ALA A 66 -22.85 -8.33 3.57
CA ALA A 66 -22.48 -7.48 4.68
C ALA A 66 -23.60 -7.40 5.74
N VAL A 67 -24.86 -7.31 5.30
CA VAL A 67 -26.03 -7.36 6.20
C VAL A 67 -26.16 -8.71 6.91
N LEU A 68 -25.80 -9.82 6.25
CA LEU A 68 -25.80 -11.15 6.86
C LEU A 68 -24.66 -11.35 7.86
N TYR A 69 -23.54 -10.67 7.66
CA TYR A 69 -22.40 -10.71 8.57
C TYR A 69 -22.60 -9.82 9.80
N GLN A 70 -23.34 -8.70 9.70
CA GLN A 70 -23.54 -7.74 10.81
C GLN A 70 -23.91 -8.42 12.16
N PRO A 71 -24.88 -9.34 12.24
CA PRO A 71 -25.24 -9.99 13.50
C PRO A 71 -24.07 -10.76 14.15
N LEU A 72 -23.18 -11.36 13.35
CA LEU A 72 -22.01 -12.09 13.87
C LEU A 72 -21.00 -11.16 14.56
N PHE A 73 -20.95 -9.89 14.16
CA PHE A 73 -20.07 -8.87 14.74
C PHE A 73 -20.78 -8.04 15.82
N ASP A 74 -22.10 -8.20 15.99
CA ASP A 74 -22.84 -7.48 17.01
C ASP A 74 -22.59 -8.07 18.40
N LYS A 75 -22.24 -7.17 19.32
CA LYS A 75 -21.76 -7.48 20.68
C LYS A 75 -22.73 -8.32 21.53
N GLU A 76 -24.02 -8.29 21.22
CA GLU A 76 -25.02 -9.09 21.96
C GLU A 76 -24.98 -10.57 21.54
N GLU A 77 -24.83 -10.85 20.24
CA GLU A 77 -24.74 -12.21 19.73
C GLU A 77 -23.40 -12.85 20.07
N LEU A 78 -22.31 -12.07 20.04
CA LEU A 78 -20.99 -12.50 20.50
C LEU A 78 -20.99 -12.85 22.00
N LYS A 79 -21.66 -12.04 22.83
CA LYS A 79 -21.81 -12.34 24.27
C LYS A 79 -22.65 -13.59 24.52
N GLU A 80 -23.65 -13.85 23.69
CA GLU A 80 -24.46 -15.07 23.79
C GLU A 80 -23.63 -16.30 23.44
N LYS A 81 -22.81 -16.24 22.37
CA LYS A 81 -21.93 -17.33 21.94
C LYS A 81 -20.76 -17.56 22.91
N ALA A 82 -20.10 -16.51 23.39
CA ALA A 82 -19.01 -16.63 24.37
C ALA A 82 -19.48 -17.25 25.69
N LYS A 83 -20.70 -16.91 26.15
CA LYS A 83 -21.31 -17.55 27.33
C LYS A 83 -21.54 -19.06 27.19
N ILE A 84 -21.69 -19.57 25.97
CA ILE A 84 -21.81 -21.02 25.72
C ILE A 84 -20.43 -21.69 25.90
N GLU A 85 -19.34 -20.98 25.65
CA GLU A 85 -17.96 -21.50 25.81
C GLU A 85 -17.43 -21.34 27.24
N ASP A 86 -17.85 -20.31 27.97
CA ASP A 86 -17.41 -19.97 29.33
C ASP A 86 -17.99 -20.84 30.48
N GLU A 87 -18.73 -21.91 30.19
CA GLU A 87 -19.21 -22.85 31.24
C GLU A 87 -18.07 -23.63 31.96
N LYS A 88 -16.79 -23.34 31.65
CA LYS A 88 -15.61 -23.84 32.38
C LYS A 88 -14.78 -22.71 33.00
N LYS A 89 -15.23 -22.23 34.17
CA LYS A 89 -14.52 -21.57 35.30
C LYS A 89 -13.23 -20.76 35.03
N ASP A 90 -13.20 -19.54 35.57
CA ASP A 90 -12.34 -19.18 36.72
C ASP A 90 -12.88 -17.95 37.48
N GLU A 91 -12.72 -17.95 38.81
CA GLU A 91 -13.19 -16.92 39.74
C GLU A 91 -12.15 -15.80 39.98
N GLU A 92 -12.65 -14.55 40.07
CA GLU A 92 -12.03 -13.35 40.69
C GLU A 92 -10.73 -12.77 40.08
N LYS A 93 -10.89 -11.97 39.02
CA LYS A 93 -10.24 -10.65 38.85
C LYS A 93 -11.30 -9.69 38.26
N GLU A 94 -11.14 -8.37 38.45
CA GLU A 94 -11.97 -7.39 37.73
C GLU A 94 -12.00 -7.78 36.25
N ASP A 95 -13.17 -8.22 35.79
CA ASP A 95 -13.33 -8.78 34.46
C ASP A 95 -13.03 -7.67 33.44
N PRO A 96 -11.92 -7.76 32.67
CA PRO A 96 -11.63 -6.75 31.68
C PRO A 96 -12.80 -6.70 30.69
N LYS A 97 -13.40 -5.52 30.51
CA LYS A 97 -14.53 -5.36 29.59
C LYS A 97 -14.05 -5.51 28.15
N GLY A 98 -14.17 -6.71 27.59
CA GLY A 98 -13.71 -7.03 26.24
C GLY A 98 -12.21 -7.36 26.20
N ILE A 99 -11.64 -7.38 25.00
CA ILE A 99 -10.19 -7.60 24.79
C ILE A 99 -9.51 -6.22 24.80
N PRO A 100 -8.71 -5.88 25.83
CA PRO A 100 -8.02 -4.60 25.88
C PRO A 100 -7.09 -4.43 24.69
N GLU A 101 -7.01 -3.20 24.17
CA GLU A 101 -6.07 -2.81 23.11
C GLU A 101 -6.20 -3.61 21.80
N PHE A 102 -7.30 -4.35 21.58
CA PHE A 102 -7.49 -5.23 20.42
C PHE A 102 -7.10 -4.58 19.08
N TRP A 103 -7.71 -3.44 18.74
CA TRP A 103 -7.40 -2.76 17.47
C TRP A 103 -6.03 -2.11 17.46
N LEU A 104 -5.51 -1.64 18.61
CA LEU A 104 -4.15 -1.13 18.68
C LEU A 104 -3.13 -2.26 18.40
N THR A 105 -3.36 -3.45 18.94
CA THR A 105 -2.53 -4.63 18.64
C THR A 105 -2.62 -5.01 17.16
N VAL A 106 -3.83 -5.05 16.57
CA VAL A 106 -4.00 -5.27 15.12
C VAL A 106 -3.20 -4.26 14.31
N PHE A 107 -3.23 -2.98 14.68
CA PHE A 107 -2.49 -1.92 13.97
C PHE A 107 -0.98 -2.11 14.07
N LYS A 108 -0.47 -2.56 15.22
CA LYS A 108 0.96 -2.83 15.41
C LYS A 108 1.44 -4.08 14.70
N ASN A 109 0.58 -5.07 14.52
CA ASN A 109 0.89 -6.33 13.86
C ASN A 109 0.85 -6.23 12.33
N VAL A 110 0.26 -5.17 11.77
CA VAL A 110 0.19 -4.94 10.33
C VAL A 110 1.18 -3.85 9.96
N ASP A 111 2.24 -4.19 9.23
CA ASP A 111 3.34 -3.26 8.89
C ASP A 111 2.83 -1.95 8.28
N LEU A 112 1.95 -2.04 7.28
CA LEU A 112 1.37 -0.86 6.62
C LEU A 112 0.66 0.09 7.59
N LEU A 113 -0.01 -0.44 8.63
CA LEU A 113 -0.68 0.38 9.64
C LEU A 113 0.27 0.82 10.75
N SER A 114 1.22 -0.02 11.13
CA SER A 114 2.20 0.22 12.18
C SER A 114 3.03 1.47 11.85
N ASP A 115 3.46 1.60 10.59
CA ASP A 115 4.22 2.76 10.09
C ASP A 115 3.45 4.09 10.22
N MET A 116 2.11 4.05 10.22
CA MET A 116 1.29 5.24 10.39
C MET A 116 1.14 5.67 11.85
N VAL A 117 1.26 4.73 12.79
CA VAL A 117 0.95 4.96 14.20
C VAL A 117 2.16 5.51 14.94
N GLN A 118 2.01 6.72 15.49
CA GLN A 118 3.05 7.34 16.29
C GLN A 118 2.86 7.05 17.79
N GLU A 119 3.92 7.15 18.60
CA GLU A 119 3.87 6.88 20.05
C GLU A 119 2.76 7.65 20.79
N HIS A 120 2.45 8.87 20.33
CA HIS A 120 1.42 9.73 20.93
C HIS A 120 0.00 9.40 20.47
N ASP A 121 -0.16 8.59 19.42
CA ASP A 121 -1.44 8.10 18.93
C ASP A 121 -1.92 6.88 19.72
N GLU A 122 -0.98 6.04 20.21
CA GLU A 122 -1.32 4.80 20.91
C GLU A 122 -2.30 5.00 22.08
N PRO A 123 -2.10 5.98 22.99
CA PRO A 123 -3.04 6.20 24.09
C PRO A 123 -4.46 6.54 23.62
N ILE A 124 -4.61 7.09 22.42
CA ILE A 124 -5.89 7.42 21.81
C ILE A 124 -6.50 6.17 21.18
N LEU A 125 -5.70 5.38 20.47
CA LEU A 125 -6.12 4.12 19.85
C LEU A 125 -6.53 3.04 20.88
N LYS A 126 -6.06 3.13 22.13
CA LYS A 126 -6.59 2.28 23.23
C LYS A 126 -8.08 2.46 23.47
N HIS A 127 -8.65 3.59 23.06
CA HIS A 127 -10.08 3.88 23.16
C HIS A 127 -10.88 3.40 21.92
N LEU A 128 -10.21 2.87 20.89
CA LEU A 128 -10.87 2.34 19.69
C LEU A 128 -11.51 0.99 20.02
N LYS A 129 -12.84 0.94 19.91
CA LYS A 129 -13.65 -0.23 20.23
C LYS A 129 -13.91 -1.11 19.03
N ASP A 130 -14.15 -0.49 17.88
CA ASP A 130 -14.61 -1.19 16.69
C ASP A 130 -14.25 -0.44 15.41
N ILE A 131 -14.04 -1.18 14.33
CA ILE A 131 -13.92 -0.63 12.99
C ILE A 131 -14.93 -1.35 12.10
N LYS A 132 -15.89 -0.60 11.56
CA LYS A 132 -16.95 -1.13 10.69
C LYS A 132 -16.81 -0.62 9.28
N VAL A 133 -17.18 -1.45 8.31
CA VAL A 133 -17.37 -1.04 6.91
C VAL A 133 -18.86 -0.86 6.65
N LYS A 134 -19.25 0.29 6.08
CA LYS A 134 -20.59 0.53 5.55
C LYS A 134 -20.52 0.84 4.07
N PHE A 135 -21.27 0.10 3.26
CA PHE A 135 -21.41 0.36 1.84
C PHE A 135 -22.50 1.40 1.57
N SER A 136 -22.43 2.08 0.43
CA SER A 136 -23.52 2.97 -0.01
C SER A 136 -24.82 2.20 -0.24
N ASP A 137 -25.95 2.88 -0.06
CA ASP A 137 -27.26 2.29 -0.30
C ASP A 137 -27.49 1.97 -1.79
N ALA A 138 -28.38 1.01 -2.06
CA ALA A 138 -28.74 0.67 -3.43
C ALA A 138 -29.26 1.91 -4.21
N GLY A 139 -28.67 2.15 -5.38
CA GLY A 139 -29.00 3.31 -6.23
C GLY A 139 -28.25 4.60 -5.87
N GLN A 140 -27.39 4.60 -4.86
CA GLN A 140 -26.40 5.66 -4.65
C GLN A 140 -25.10 5.34 -5.40
N PRO A 141 -24.24 6.34 -5.67
CA PRO A 141 -22.90 6.09 -6.20
C PRO A 141 -22.14 5.07 -5.34
N MET A 142 -21.35 4.22 -5.98
CA MET A 142 -20.57 3.19 -5.29
C MET A 142 -19.60 3.85 -4.32
N SER A 143 -19.71 3.53 -3.03
CA SER A 143 -18.77 3.98 -2.02
C SER A 143 -18.78 3.04 -0.83
N PHE A 144 -17.74 3.16 0.00
CA PHE A 144 -17.74 2.57 1.34
C PHE A 144 -17.19 3.57 2.36
N VAL A 145 -17.63 3.41 3.60
CA VAL A 145 -17.25 4.22 4.75
C VAL A 145 -16.63 3.30 5.79
N LEU A 146 -15.40 3.61 6.19
CA LEU A 146 -14.78 3.06 7.38
C LEU A 146 -15.22 3.89 8.58
N GLU A 147 -15.85 3.25 9.56
CA GLU A 147 -16.29 3.87 10.81
C GLU A 147 -15.44 3.36 11.97
N PHE A 148 -14.71 4.26 12.61
CA PHE A 148 -13.87 3.98 13.77
C PHE A 148 -14.60 4.42 15.04
N HIS A 149 -15.07 3.46 15.82
CA HIS A 149 -15.92 3.68 16.99
C HIS A 149 -15.07 3.79 18.25
N PHE A 150 -15.09 4.95 18.91
CA PHE A 150 -14.33 5.20 20.13
C PHE A 150 -15.23 5.21 21.37
N GLU A 151 -14.69 4.83 22.52
CA GLU A 151 -15.30 5.26 23.78
C GLU A 151 -15.16 6.75 24.03
N PRO A 152 -16.01 7.30 24.93
CA PRO A 152 -15.73 8.56 25.57
C PRO A 152 -14.29 8.59 26.12
N ASN A 153 -13.46 9.45 25.55
CA ASN A 153 -12.04 9.57 25.85
C ASN A 153 -11.66 11.02 26.16
N GLU A 154 -10.43 11.29 26.59
CA GLU A 154 -9.99 12.64 26.94
C GLU A 154 -9.45 13.48 25.77
N TYR A 155 -9.41 12.94 24.55
CA TYR A 155 -8.73 13.54 23.39
C TYR A 155 -9.67 14.31 22.47
N PHE A 156 -10.82 13.73 22.14
CA PHE A 156 -11.84 14.35 21.29
C PHE A 156 -13.26 14.01 21.78
N THR A 157 -14.28 14.64 21.20
CA THR A 157 -15.69 14.39 21.55
C THR A 157 -16.41 13.46 20.59
N ASN A 158 -15.85 13.19 19.41
CA ASN A 158 -16.43 12.26 18.44
C ASN A 158 -16.54 10.85 19.04
N GLU A 159 -17.70 10.22 18.86
CA GLU A 159 -17.89 8.81 19.16
C GLU A 159 -17.48 7.93 17.97
N VAL A 160 -17.60 8.47 16.76
CA VAL A 160 -17.24 7.79 15.51
C VAL A 160 -16.42 8.73 14.64
N LEU A 161 -15.25 8.28 14.19
CA LEU A 161 -14.49 8.93 13.12
C LEU A 161 -14.74 8.18 11.82
N THR A 162 -14.95 8.90 10.72
CA THR A 162 -15.36 8.30 9.44
C THR A 162 -14.38 8.64 8.33
N LYS A 163 -14.05 7.65 7.51
CA LYS A 163 -13.32 7.81 6.26
C LYS A 163 -14.14 7.22 5.12
N THR A 164 -14.49 8.04 4.14
CA THR A 164 -15.33 7.65 3.00
C THR A 164 -14.49 7.54 1.75
N TYR A 165 -14.63 6.44 1.01
CA TYR A 165 -14.00 6.19 -0.28
C TYR A 165 -15.07 6.09 -1.37
N ARG A 166 -14.97 6.93 -2.38
CA ARG A 166 -15.83 6.91 -3.57
C ARG A 166 -15.20 6.01 -4.60
N MET A 167 -16.00 5.11 -5.19
CA MET A 167 -15.52 4.14 -6.16
C MET A 167 -16.20 4.33 -7.51
N ARG A 168 -15.56 3.84 -8.56
CA ARG A 168 -16.11 3.75 -9.91
C ARG A 168 -15.90 2.33 -10.43
N SER A 169 -16.94 1.77 -11.04
CA SER A 169 -16.89 0.50 -11.78
C SER A 169 -17.08 0.68 -13.29
N GLU A 170 -17.35 1.90 -13.76
CA GLU A 170 -17.46 2.22 -15.18
C GLU A 170 -16.05 2.48 -15.79
N PRO A 171 -15.76 1.95 -16.99
CA PRO A 171 -14.52 2.27 -17.70
C PRO A 171 -14.44 3.76 -18.01
N ASP A 172 -13.23 4.32 -18.03
CA ASP A 172 -13.05 5.72 -18.42
C ASP A 172 -13.32 5.92 -19.92
N ASP A 173 -14.10 6.95 -20.28
CA ASP A 173 -14.42 7.23 -21.69
C ASP A 173 -13.19 7.63 -22.53
N SER A 174 -12.19 8.25 -21.88
CA SER A 174 -10.94 8.68 -22.52
C SER A 174 -9.90 7.57 -22.58
N ASP A 175 -9.93 6.63 -21.64
CA ASP A 175 -9.10 5.42 -21.64
C ASP A 175 -9.87 4.17 -21.18
N PRO A 176 -10.72 3.58 -22.03
CA PRO A 176 -11.56 2.44 -21.63
C PRO A 176 -10.77 1.13 -21.50
N PHE A 177 -9.48 1.11 -21.86
CA PHE A 177 -8.64 -0.08 -21.82
C PHE A 177 -7.83 -0.20 -20.53
N SER A 178 -7.79 0.85 -19.71
CA SER A 178 -7.17 0.82 -18.38
C SER A 178 -8.06 0.18 -17.31
N PHE A 179 -9.33 -0.08 -17.62
CA PHE A 179 -10.28 -0.69 -16.69
C PHE A 179 -9.83 -2.09 -16.25
N ASP A 180 -9.52 -2.24 -14.96
CA ASP A 180 -9.16 -3.51 -14.30
C ASP A 180 -10.09 -3.86 -13.13
N GLY A 181 -11.25 -3.19 -13.06
CA GLY A 181 -12.25 -3.39 -12.03
C GLY A 181 -12.57 -2.12 -11.24
N PRO A 182 -13.22 -2.25 -10.06
CA PRO A 182 -13.63 -1.12 -9.25
C PRO A 182 -12.43 -0.41 -8.63
N GLU A 183 -12.32 0.90 -8.89
CA GLU A 183 -11.22 1.71 -8.39
C GLU A 183 -11.72 2.78 -7.43
N ILE A 184 -10.87 3.14 -6.46
CA ILE A 184 -11.11 4.28 -5.58
C ILE A 184 -10.76 5.56 -6.34
N MET A 185 -11.76 6.41 -6.57
CA MET A 185 -11.61 7.68 -7.29
C MET A 185 -11.28 8.86 -6.37
N GLY A 186 -11.43 8.68 -5.06
CA GLY A 186 -11.22 9.75 -4.11
C GLY A 186 -11.75 9.40 -2.73
N CYS A 187 -11.19 10.08 -1.73
CA CYS A 187 -11.57 9.89 -0.34
C CYS A 187 -11.94 11.21 0.33
N THR A 188 -12.70 11.11 1.42
CA THR A 188 -13.00 12.24 2.32
C THR A 188 -12.97 11.73 3.74
N GLY A 189 -12.28 12.45 4.63
CA GLY A 189 -12.26 12.11 6.05
C GLY A 189 -13.35 12.85 6.83
N CYS A 190 -13.12 13.04 8.13
CA CYS A 190 -14.03 13.78 9.00
C CYS A 190 -13.27 14.74 9.90
N GLN A 191 -13.93 15.83 10.31
CA GLN A 191 -13.37 16.72 11.31
C GLN A 191 -13.31 16.03 12.67
N ILE A 192 -12.10 15.97 13.25
CA ILE A 192 -11.90 15.53 14.63
C ILE A 192 -12.07 16.72 15.57
N ASP A 193 -13.03 16.63 16.48
CA ASP A 193 -13.34 17.65 17.48
C ASP A 193 -12.44 17.50 18.70
N TRP A 194 -11.16 17.83 18.49
CA TRP A 194 -10.11 17.77 19.50
C TRP A 194 -10.45 18.63 20.73
N LYS A 195 -10.32 18.03 21.90
CA LYS A 195 -10.34 18.73 23.18
C LYS A 195 -9.09 19.61 23.31
N LYS A 196 -9.21 20.64 24.15
CA LYS A 196 -8.18 21.67 24.29
C LYS A 196 -6.80 21.07 24.61
N GLY A 197 -5.83 21.29 23.73
CA GLY A 197 -4.45 20.85 23.92
C GLY A 197 -4.20 19.36 23.69
N LYS A 198 -5.17 18.64 23.11
CA LYS A 198 -5.09 17.20 22.84
C LYS A 198 -4.95 16.85 21.36
N ASN A 199 -4.93 17.87 20.49
CA ASN A 199 -4.71 17.66 19.07
C ASN A 199 -3.26 17.22 18.83
N VAL A 200 -3.10 15.94 18.46
CA VAL A 200 -1.80 15.32 18.19
C VAL A 200 -1.31 15.52 16.75
N THR A 201 -2.19 15.91 15.83
CA THR A 201 -1.82 16.20 14.43
C THR A 201 -1.08 17.53 14.28
N LEU A 202 -0.93 18.28 15.38
CA LEU A 202 -0.28 19.59 15.41
C LEU A 202 0.77 19.66 16.52
N LYS A 203 1.95 20.18 16.20
CA LYS A 203 3.01 20.48 17.17
C LYS A 203 3.27 21.97 17.30
N THR A 204 3.52 22.40 18.54
CA THR A 204 3.75 23.81 18.87
C THR A 204 5.24 24.11 18.96
N ILE A 205 5.76 24.91 18.04
CA ILE A 205 7.17 25.32 18.01
C ILE A 205 7.30 26.76 18.51
N LYS A 206 8.13 26.97 19.54
CA LYS A 206 8.45 28.30 20.09
C LYS A 206 9.70 28.86 19.42
N LYS A 207 9.54 29.85 18.53
CA LYS A 207 10.65 30.53 17.86
C LYS A 207 10.96 31.87 18.54
N LYS A 208 12.18 32.03 19.06
CA LYS A 208 12.65 33.31 19.61
C LYS A 208 12.98 34.25 18.45
N GLN A 209 12.29 35.38 18.38
CA GLN A 209 12.57 36.46 17.43
C GLN A 209 13.22 37.63 18.17
N LYS A 210 14.36 38.10 17.68
CA LYS A 210 15.04 39.30 18.17
C LYS A 210 14.70 40.47 17.25
N HIS A 211 14.17 41.55 17.82
CA HIS A 211 13.87 42.76 17.04
C HIS A 211 15.17 43.44 16.62
N LYS A 212 15.38 43.64 15.30
CA LYS A 212 16.51 44.44 14.79
C LYS A 212 16.26 45.89 15.19
N GLY A 213 17.12 46.43 16.07
CA GLY A 213 17.06 47.82 16.55
C GLY A 213 16.82 47.99 18.06
N ARG A 214 15.95 47.19 18.70
CA ARG A 214 15.61 47.36 20.14
C ARG A 214 16.22 46.31 21.07
N GLY A 215 16.86 45.27 20.52
CA GLY A 215 17.51 44.21 21.29
C GLY A 215 16.56 43.24 22.02
N THR A 216 15.28 43.59 22.14
CA THR A 216 14.25 42.80 22.82
C THR A 216 13.97 41.49 22.09
N VAL A 217 13.93 40.38 22.84
CA VAL A 217 13.61 39.04 22.35
C VAL A 217 12.14 38.74 22.68
N ARG A 218 11.34 38.44 21.67
CA ARG A 218 9.96 37.93 21.83
C ARG A 218 9.91 36.46 21.44
N THR A 219 9.16 35.66 22.18
CA THR A 219 8.90 34.26 21.80
C THR A 219 7.62 34.20 21.00
N VAL A 220 7.70 33.79 19.74
CA VAL A 220 6.54 33.58 18.87
C VAL A 220 6.25 32.09 18.83
N THR A 221 5.02 31.73 19.18
CA THR A 221 4.53 30.36 19.12
C THR A 221 3.94 30.13 17.72
N LYS A 222 4.47 29.15 16.98
CA LYS A 222 3.94 28.72 15.69
C LYS A 222 3.48 27.27 15.80
N THR A 223 2.26 26.99 15.38
CA THR A 223 1.76 25.63 15.23
C THR A 223 2.12 25.12 13.84
N VAL A 224 2.60 23.89 13.74
CA VAL A 224 2.91 23.21 12.47
C VAL A 224 2.33 21.80 12.48
N SER A 225 2.16 21.21 11.29
CA SER A 225 1.75 19.82 11.17
C SER A 225 2.69 18.89 11.93
N ASN A 226 2.12 17.88 12.55
CA ASN A 226 2.79 16.79 13.23
C ASN A 226 2.35 15.48 12.60
N ASP A 227 3.30 14.58 12.43
CA ASP A 227 2.99 13.24 11.95
C ASP A 227 2.16 12.50 12.99
N SER A 228 1.13 11.80 12.53
CA SER A 228 0.11 11.16 13.37
C SER A 228 -0.83 10.34 12.48
N PHE A 229 -1.23 9.16 12.95
CA PHE A 229 -2.25 8.34 12.32
C PHE A 229 -3.55 9.13 12.05
N PHE A 230 -3.90 10.08 12.93
CA PHE A 230 -5.15 10.84 12.79
C PHE A 230 -5.17 11.82 11.60
N ASN A 231 -4.04 12.01 10.91
CA ASN A 231 -4.02 12.68 9.61
C ASN A 231 -4.77 11.89 8.53
N PHE A 232 -4.97 10.58 8.72
CA PHE A 232 -5.81 9.72 7.86
C PHE A 232 -7.26 10.25 7.70
N PHE A 233 -7.77 10.99 8.69
CA PHE A 233 -9.11 11.60 8.62
C PHE A 233 -9.11 13.00 8.00
N ALA A 234 -7.96 13.49 7.53
CA ALA A 234 -7.81 14.76 6.84
C ALA A 234 -6.97 14.56 5.56
N PRO A 235 -7.46 13.76 4.59
CA PRO A 235 -6.73 13.49 3.35
C PRO A 235 -6.51 14.79 2.54
N PRO A 236 -5.51 14.83 1.65
CA PRO A 236 -5.31 15.96 0.73
C PRO A 236 -6.56 16.27 -0.09
N GLU A 237 -6.85 17.56 -0.30
CA GLU A 237 -7.94 17.98 -1.18
C GLU A 237 -7.51 17.81 -2.64
N VAL A 238 -8.32 17.11 -3.43
CA VAL A 238 -8.12 16.97 -4.88
C VAL A 238 -8.77 18.15 -5.60
N PRO A 239 -8.00 19.02 -6.29
CA PRO A 239 -8.56 20.13 -7.06
C PRO A 239 -9.46 19.63 -8.20
N GLU A 240 -10.43 20.43 -8.63
CA GLU A 240 -11.26 20.11 -9.81
C GLU A 240 -10.44 19.95 -11.10
N SER A 241 -9.25 20.56 -11.18
CA SER A 241 -8.36 20.39 -12.33
C SER A 241 -7.67 19.02 -12.37
N GLY A 242 -7.65 18.28 -11.26
CA GLY A 242 -6.93 17.02 -11.13
C GLY A 242 -5.41 17.16 -10.95
N ASP A 243 -4.88 18.39 -11.00
CA ASP A 243 -3.44 18.64 -10.86
C ASP A 243 -3.03 18.55 -9.37
N LEU A 244 -2.49 17.40 -8.98
CA LEU A 244 -1.84 17.19 -7.69
C LEU A 244 -0.32 17.31 -7.86
N ASP A 245 0.38 17.71 -6.79
CA ASP A 245 1.84 17.54 -6.76
C ASP A 245 2.18 16.08 -6.42
N ASP A 246 3.39 15.65 -6.81
CA ASP A 246 3.87 14.27 -6.63
C ASP A 246 3.73 13.78 -5.17
N ASP A 247 3.90 14.69 -4.20
CA ASP A 247 3.77 14.38 -2.77
C ASP A 247 2.30 14.07 -2.40
N ALA A 248 1.34 14.89 -2.84
CA ALA A 248 -0.07 14.66 -2.58
C ALA A 248 -0.61 13.41 -3.30
N GLU A 249 -0.12 13.13 -4.51
CA GLU A 249 -0.45 11.92 -5.26
C GLU A 249 0.04 10.66 -4.53
N ALA A 250 1.30 10.65 -4.06
CA ALA A 250 1.84 9.53 -3.29
C ALA A 250 1.07 9.30 -1.97
N ILE A 251 0.68 10.39 -1.28
CA ILE A 251 -0.12 10.29 -0.05
C ILE A 251 -1.50 9.67 -0.35
N LEU A 252 -2.17 10.10 -1.43
CA LEU A 252 -3.48 9.56 -1.78
C LEU A 252 -3.41 8.11 -2.26
N ALA A 253 -2.38 7.73 -3.00
CA ALA A 253 -2.15 6.34 -3.40
C ALA A 253 -2.03 5.42 -2.17
N ALA A 254 -1.18 5.78 -1.21
CA ALA A 254 -1.05 5.05 0.05
C ALA A 254 -2.38 5.04 0.83
N ASP A 255 -3.10 6.16 0.88
CA ASP A 255 -4.40 6.27 1.55
C ASP A 255 -5.45 5.33 0.96
N PHE A 256 -5.47 5.16 -0.36
CA PHE A 256 -6.37 4.26 -1.06
C PHE A 256 -6.00 2.80 -0.82
N GLU A 257 -4.71 2.47 -0.83
CA GLU A 257 -4.19 1.15 -0.50
C GLU A 257 -4.60 0.76 0.94
N ILE A 258 -4.39 1.64 1.91
CA ILE A 258 -4.80 1.43 3.30
C ILE A 258 -6.33 1.24 3.40
N GLY A 259 -7.11 2.08 2.71
CA GLY A 259 -8.56 1.99 2.70
C GLY A 259 -9.07 0.67 2.15
N HIS A 260 -8.48 0.21 1.05
CA HIS A 260 -8.75 -1.09 0.44
C HIS A 260 -8.35 -2.24 1.37
N PHE A 261 -7.15 -2.19 1.94
CA PHE A 261 -6.61 -3.24 2.81
C PHE A 261 -7.42 -3.39 4.11
N LEU A 262 -7.84 -2.28 4.73
CA LEU A 262 -8.73 -2.29 5.89
C LEU A 262 -10.06 -2.98 5.56
N ARG A 263 -10.67 -2.60 4.43
CA ARG A 263 -11.97 -3.12 3.98
C ARG A 263 -11.91 -4.62 3.66
N GLU A 264 -10.94 -5.04 2.85
CA GLU A 264 -10.91 -6.37 2.24
C GLU A 264 -10.20 -7.43 3.08
N ARG A 265 -9.17 -7.03 3.86
CA ARG A 265 -8.36 -7.98 4.63
C ARG A 265 -8.52 -7.82 6.13
N ILE A 266 -8.23 -6.64 6.67
CA ILE A 266 -8.08 -6.47 8.12
C ILE A 266 -9.40 -6.64 8.85
N ILE A 267 -10.45 -5.90 8.47
CA ILE A 267 -11.70 -5.91 9.22
C ILE A 267 -12.34 -7.31 9.24
N PRO A 268 -12.48 -8.02 8.10
CA PRO A 268 -13.06 -9.36 8.08
C PRO A 268 -12.27 -10.42 8.88
N ARG A 269 -10.95 -10.21 9.05
CA ARG A 269 -10.03 -11.18 9.68
C ARG A 269 -9.29 -10.59 10.89
N SER A 270 -9.86 -9.57 11.53
CA SER A 270 -9.19 -8.79 12.58
C SER A 270 -8.68 -9.64 13.75
N VAL A 271 -9.39 -10.73 14.09
CA VAL A 271 -8.94 -11.70 15.11
C VAL A 271 -7.64 -12.38 14.71
N LEU A 272 -7.47 -12.76 13.44
CA LEU A 272 -6.25 -13.40 12.95
C LEU A 272 -5.06 -12.43 12.91
N TYR A 273 -5.32 -11.16 12.59
CA TYR A 273 -4.29 -10.12 12.71
C TYR A 273 -3.93 -9.83 14.16
N PHE A 274 -4.90 -9.91 15.07
CA PHE A 274 -4.66 -9.77 16.50
C PHE A 274 -3.81 -10.93 17.06
N THR A 275 -4.09 -12.18 16.65
CA THR A 275 -3.35 -13.38 17.08
C THR A 275 -2.01 -13.55 16.37
N GLY A 276 -1.82 -12.87 15.24
CA GLY A 276 -0.63 -12.95 14.40
C GLY A 276 -0.70 -14.02 13.30
N GLU A 277 -1.77 -14.82 13.24
CA GLU A 277 -1.93 -15.92 12.27
C GLU A 277 -2.18 -15.45 10.83
N ALA A 278 -2.55 -14.18 10.63
CA ALA A 278 -2.71 -13.57 9.31
C ALA A 278 -1.59 -12.60 8.95
N ILE A 279 -0.52 -12.55 9.75
CA ILE A 279 0.71 -11.86 9.37
C ILE A 279 1.38 -12.74 8.31
N GLU A 280 1.77 -12.14 7.20
CA GLU A 280 2.56 -12.85 6.18
C GLU A 280 3.94 -13.08 6.81
N ASP A 281 4.26 -14.33 7.17
CA ASP A 281 5.58 -14.69 7.72
C ASP A 281 6.63 -14.44 6.62
N ASP A 282 7.32 -13.30 6.67
CA ASP A 282 8.48 -12.99 5.83
C ASP A 282 9.70 -13.93 6.11
N ASP A 283 9.54 -14.94 6.97
CA ASP A 283 10.59 -15.85 7.45
C ASP A 283 10.67 -17.19 6.69
N ASP A 284 9.86 -17.42 5.64
CA ASP A 284 9.93 -18.64 4.82
C ASP A 284 11.05 -18.62 3.75
N ASP A 285 11.96 -17.62 3.74
CA ASP A 285 12.93 -17.46 2.64
C ASP A 285 14.41 -17.78 2.99
N TYR A 286 14.75 -18.25 4.20
CA TYR A 286 16.13 -18.70 4.48
C TYR A 286 16.25 -19.79 5.54
N ASP A 287 15.83 -21.02 5.23
CA ASP A 287 16.38 -22.20 5.89
C ASP A 287 16.30 -23.47 5.01
N GLU A 288 17.09 -23.51 3.92
CA GLU A 288 17.46 -24.79 3.31
C GLU A 288 18.92 -24.79 2.85
N GLU A 289 19.68 -25.69 3.48
CA GLU A 289 21.01 -26.21 3.15
C GLU A 289 22.26 -25.40 3.55
N GLY A 290 22.57 -25.50 4.85
CA GLY A 290 23.93 -25.83 5.25
C GLY A 290 24.11 -27.35 5.36
N GLU A 291 24.89 -27.96 4.48
CA GLU A 291 25.80 -29.06 4.86
C GLU A 291 27.12 -28.97 4.07
N GLU A 292 28.19 -28.95 4.85
CA GLU A 292 29.60 -28.85 4.49
C GLU A 292 30.15 -30.14 3.87
N ALA A 293 31.10 -30.02 2.95
CA ALA A 293 32.14 -31.04 2.77
C ALA A 293 33.43 -30.40 2.25
N ASP A 294 34.27 -30.05 3.21
CA ASP A 294 35.71 -29.90 3.11
C ASP A 294 36.37 -31.13 2.47
N GLU A 295 37.19 -30.93 1.44
CA GLU A 295 38.32 -31.81 1.12
C GLU A 295 39.52 -30.94 0.71
N GLU A 296 40.37 -30.65 1.70
CA GLU A 296 41.75 -30.19 1.55
C GLU A 296 42.59 -31.11 0.66
N GLY A 297 43.58 -30.54 -0.05
CA GLY A 297 44.59 -31.31 -0.78
C GLY A 297 45.64 -30.45 -1.49
N GLU A 298 46.52 -29.82 -0.69
CA GLU A 298 47.96 -29.52 -0.86
C GLU A 298 48.54 -29.50 -2.30
N GLU A 299 49.02 -28.36 -2.82
CA GLU A 299 50.36 -27.75 -2.69
C GLU A 299 51.50 -28.38 -3.53
N GLU A 300 52.37 -27.49 -4.01
CA GLU A 300 53.66 -27.69 -4.71
C GLU A 300 53.57 -27.84 -6.25
N GLY A 301 54.33 -27.11 -7.07
CA GLY A 301 55.61 -26.46 -6.83
C GLY A 301 56.65 -27.03 -7.82
N ASP A 302 57.17 -26.15 -8.67
CA ASP A 302 58.44 -26.21 -9.40
C ASP A 302 58.62 -26.89 -10.79
N GLU A 303 59.13 -26.04 -11.70
CA GLU A 303 60.28 -26.19 -12.63
C GLU A 303 60.28 -27.36 -13.65
N GLU A 304 60.57 -27.20 -14.95
CA GLU A 304 61.76 -26.58 -15.56
C GLU A 304 61.54 -26.16 -17.04
N ASN A 305 62.37 -25.21 -17.48
CA ASN A 305 62.58 -24.73 -18.84
C ASN A 305 63.56 -25.63 -19.65
N ASP A 306 63.26 -25.81 -20.96
CA ASP A 306 64.17 -25.99 -22.13
C ASP A 306 65.12 -27.24 -22.14
N PRO A 307 65.79 -27.68 -23.24
CA PRO A 307 65.94 -27.07 -24.57
C PRO A 307 65.84 -28.00 -25.80
N ASP A 308 65.65 -27.38 -26.98
CA ASP A 308 66.15 -27.87 -28.29
C ASP A 308 65.24 -28.80 -29.15
N TYR A 309 64.14 -28.26 -29.69
CA TYR A 309 63.49 -28.88 -30.87
C TYR A 309 63.01 -27.85 -31.91
N ASP A 310 63.87 -27.54 -32.89
CA ASP A 310 63.54 -26.78 -34.10
C ASP A 310 63.63 -27.68 -35.36
N PRO A 311 62.49 -28.06 -35.98
CA PRO A 311 62.49 -28.83 -37.22
C PRO A 311 62.40 -27.90 -38.44
N LYS A 312 63.53 -27.34 -38.88
CA LYS A 312 63.63 -26.73 -40.21
C LYS A 312 64.91 -27.11 -40.94
N LYS A 313 64.78 -27.98 -41.95
CA LYS A 313 65.25 -27.75 -43.34
C LYS A 313 64.94 -28.96 -44.21
N ASP A 314 64.09 -28.75 -45.21
CA ASP A 314 64.52 -28.88 -46.61
C ASP A 314 63.42 -28.40 -47.55
N GLN A 315 63.71 -27.34 -48.30
CA GLN A 315 63.69 -27.33 -49.76
C GLN A 315 63.87 -25.89 -50.29
N ASN A 316 65.08 -25.64 -50.76
CA ASN A 316 65.46 -24.68 -51.79
C ASN A 316 65.85 -25.52 -53.04
N PRO A 317 66.20 -24.99 -54.22
CA PRO A 317 66.23 -23.58 -54.67
C PRO A 317 65.75 -23.38 -56.14
N ALA A 318 65.64 -22.11 -56.56
CA ALA A 318 66.15 -21.54 -57.83
C ALA A 318 65.57 -20.10 -57.96
N GLU A 319 66.37 -19.04 -57.79
CA GLU A 319 67.05 -18.28 -58.87
C GLU A 319 66.08 -17.83 -59.99
N CYS A 320 66.00 -16.57 -60.45
CA CYS A 320 67.03 -15.54 -60.58
C CYS A 320 66.37 -14.18 -60.97
N LYS A 321 66.88 -13.09 -60.37
CA LYS A 321 67.17 -11.74 -60.91
C LYS A 321 66.08 -10.76 -61.39
N GLN A 322 66.09 -9.60 -60.72
CA GLN A 322 66.30 -8.23 -61.24
C GLN A 322 65.62 -7.87 -62.58
N GLN A 323 64.59 -7.04 -62.55
CA GLN A 323 64.67 -5.57 -62.61
C GLN A 323 63.29 -4.96 -62.38
#